data_AF-A0A6I0K9N2-F1
#
_entry.id   AF-A0A6I0K9N2-F1
#
_cell.length_a   1.000
_cell.length_b   1.000
_cell.length_c   1.000
_cell.angle_alpha   90.00
_cell.angle_beta   90.00
_cell.angle_gamma   90.00
#
_symmetry.space_group_name_H-M   'P 1'
#
loop_
_entity.id
_entity.type
_entity.pdbx_description
1 polymer ?
#
loop_
_entity_poly.entity_id
_entity_poly.type
_entity_poly.pdbx_seq_one_letter_code
_entity_poly.pdbx_strand_id
1 'polypeptide(L)'
;MRYTTLIIFCLLLASCKHNNTNNDAQQLILKVDLKPSTISIHEIFDSIQVIPLETTDSCLLRGPVKVITGNNRNYILDWKNFQVFVFDDKGHYLHTIGKRGQGPG
;
A
#
# COMPACT_ATOMS: atom_id res chain seq x y z
N MET A 1 -31.13 -48.48 -36.91
CA MET A 1 -31.24 -47.27 -36.06
C MET A 1 -30.78 -47.45 -34.61
N ARG A 2 -30.63 -48.68 -34.08
CA ARG A 2 -30.16 -48.91 -32.69
C ARG A 2 -28.65 -48.73 -32.48
N TYR A 3 -27.81 -49.05 -33.47
CA TYR A 3 -26.36 -48.95 -33.36
C TYR A 3 -25.80 -47.60 -33.83
N THR A 4 -26.55 -46.89 -34.67
CA THR A 4 -26.15 -45.57 -35.20
C THR A 4 -26.11 -44.51 -34.11
N THR A 5 -27.02 -44.55 -33.13
CA THR A 5 -27.00 -43.68 -31.96
C THR A 5 -25.81 -43.95 -31.03
N LEU A 6 -25.43 -45.22 -30.89
CA LEU A 6 -24.27 -45.67 -30.10
C LEU A 6 -22.94 -45.18 -30.71
N ILE A 7 -22.82 -45.20 -32.03
CA ILE A 7 -21.61 -44.74 -32.75
C ILE A 7 -21.45 -43.22 -32.62
N ILE A 8 -22.55 -42.45 -32.72
CA ILE A 8 -22.55 -41.00 -32.53
C ILE A 8 -22.13 -40.62 -31.10
N PHE A 9 -22.59 -41.38 -30.09
CA PHE A 9 -22.22 -41.16 -28.70
C PHE A 9 -20.72 -41.42 -28.44
N CYS A 10 -20.13 -42.46 -29.05
CA CYS A 10 -18.68 -42.71 -28.96
C CYS A 10 -17.84 -41.60 -29.62
N LEU A 11 -18.30 -41.02 -30.73
CA LEU A 11 -17.59 -39.93 -31.40
C LEU A 11 -17.58 -38.64 -30.57
N LEU A 12 -18.64 -38.38 -29.78
CA LEU A 12 -18.69 -37.25 -28.86
C LEU A 12 -17.68 -37.39 -27.70
N LEU A 13 -17.38 -38.61 -27.26
CA LEU A 13 -16.41 -38.88 -26.20
C LEU A 13 -14.95 -38.77 -26.68
N ALA A 14 -14.71 -38.85 -28.00
CA ALA A 14 -13.37 -38.75 -28.59
C ALA A 14 -12.90 -37.30 -28.84
N SER A 15 -13.76 -36.28 -28.63
CA SER A 15 -13.41 -34.88 -28.92
C SER A 15 -12.62 -34.18 -27.80
N CYS A 16 -12.38 -34.84 -26.66
CA CYS A 16 -11.56 -34.29 -25.59
C CYS A 16 -10.07 -34.40 -25.94
N LYS A 17 -9.55 -33.43 -26.68
CA LYS A 17 -8.10 -33.23 -26.83
C LYS A 17 -7.64 -32.24 -25.76
N HIS A 18 -7.06 -32.76 -24.67
CA HIS A 18 -6.38 -31.92 -23.69
C HIS A 18 -5.07 -31.41 -24.31
N ASN A 19 -5.14 -30.22 -24.92
CA ASN A 19 -3.94 -29.50 -25.33
C ASN A 19 -3.31 -28.93 -24.07
N ASN A 20 -2.44 -29.73 -23.44
CA ASN A 20 -1.50 -29.20 -22.46
C ASN A 20 -0.40 -28.46 -23.24
N THR A 21 -0.78 -27.36 -23.90
CA THR A 21 0.17 -26.29 -24.14
C THR A 21 0.47 -25.76 -22.75
N ASN A 22 1.48 -26.37 -22.12
CA ASN A 22 2.36 -25.67 -21.22
C ASN A 22 2.93 -24.51 -22.05
N ASN A 23 2.12 -23.47 -22.21
CA ASN A 23 2.63 -22.15 -22.44
C ASN A 23 3.33 -21.83 -21.13
N ASP A 24 4.56 -22.37 -21.00
CA ASP A 24 5.66 -21.65 -20.40
C ASP A 24 5.87 -20.39 -21.27
N ALA A 25 4.85 -19.52 -21.31
CA ALA A 25 5.11 -18.12 -21.21
C ALA A 25 5.90 -18.05 -19.92
N GLN A 26 7.23 -18.05 -20.05
CA GLN A 26 8.17 -17.88 -18.97
C GLN A 26 7.75 -16.59 -18.30
N GLN A 27 6.87 -16.72 -17.31
CA GLN A 27 6.47 -15.63 -16.49
C GLN A 27 7.78 -15.19 -15.88
N LEU A 28 8.22 -13.98 -16.22
CA LEU A 28 9.47 -13.43 -15.73
C LEU A 28 9.28 -13.21 -14.23
N ILE A 29 9.45 -14.28 -13.45
CA ILE A 29 9.34 -14.24 -12.00
C ILE A 29 10.63 -13.60 -11.53
N LEU A 30 10.54 -12.32 -11.17
CA LEU A 30 11.60 -11.62 -10.46
C LEU A 30 11.77 -12.30 -9.10
N LYS A 31 12.75 -13.20 -9.00
CA LYS A 31 13.15 -13.82 -7.73
C LYS A 31 14.09 -12.85 -7.02
N VAL A 32 13.62 -12.27 -5.92
CA VAL A 32 14.45 -11.44 -5.03
C VAL A 32 14.78 -12.26 -3.78
N ASP A 33 16.06 -12.33 -3.45
CA ASP A 33 16.55 -12.94 -2.23
C ASP A 33 16.48 -11.90 -1.10
N LEU A 34 15.53 -12.06 -0.16
CA LEU A 34 15.30 -11.15 0.96
C LEU A 34 16.31 -11.39 2.10
N LYS A 35 17.60 -11.48 1.76
CA LYS A 35 18.65 -11.54 2.79
C LYS A 35 18.85 -10.15 3.39
N PRO A 36 18.95 -10.03 4.72
CA PRO A 36 19.29 -8.77 5.35
C PRO A 36 20.68 -8.33 4.87
N SER A 37 20.73 -7.19 4.20
CA SER A 37 21.96 -6.52 3.80
C SER A 37 22.06 -5.17 4.51
N THR A 38 23.27 -4.78 4.89
CA THR A 38 23.56 -3.47 5.46
C THR A 38 23.85 -2.50 4.32
N ILE A 39 22.80 -1.89 3.77
CA ILE A 39 22.92 -0.82 2.77
C ILE A 39 23.10 0.51 3.51
N SER A 40 23.99 1.36 3.01
CA SER A 40 24.19 2.68 3.61
C SER A 40 23.01 3.59 3.26
N ILE A 41 22.52 4.38 4.22
CA ILE A 41 21.47 5.39 3.98
C ILE A 41 21.93 6.39 2.90
N HIS A 42 23.24 6.68 2.84
CA HIS A 42 23.84 7.57 1.84
C HIS A 42 23.83 7.00 0.42
N GLU A 43 23.66 5.68 0.24
CA GLU A 43 23.51 5.07 -1.08
C GLU A 43 22.08 5.18 -1.63
N ILE A 44 21.10 5.46 -0.75
CA ILE A 44 19.67 5.48 -1.08
C ILE A 44 19.16 6.91 -1.20
N PHE A 45 19.67 7.84 -0.39
CA PHE A 45 19.16 9.21 -0.30
C PHE A 45 20.27 10.24 -0.54
N ASP A 46 20.01 11.19 -1.44
CA ASP A 46 20.93 12.29 -1.76
C ASP A 46 21.07 13.30 -0.61
N SER A 47 20.00 13.48 0.18
CA SER A 47 19.98 14.41 1.31
C SER A 47 18.99 13.95 2.38
N ILE A 48 19.28 14.35 3.63
CA ILE A 48 18.44 14.07 4.79
C ILE A 48 18.23 15.39 5.51
N GLN A 49 16.97 15.74 5.77
CA GLN A 49 16.59 16.95 6.49
C GLN A 49 15.77 16.59 7.74
N VAL A 50 16.02 17.31 8.83
CA VAL A 50 15.21 17.26 10.04
C VAL A 50 14.42 18.57 10.12
N ILE A 51 13.10 18.46 10.22
CA ILE A 51 12.19 19.61 10.36
C ILE A 51 11.67 19.60 11.80
N PRO A 52 12.06 20.55 12.67
CA PRO A 52 11.49 20.67 14.00
C PRO A 52 10.04 21.14 13.88
N LEU A 53 9.12 20.43 14.54
CA LEU A 53 7.72 20.84 14.59
C LEU A 53 7.52 21.85 15.71
N GLU A 54 6.72 22.88 15.44
CA GLU A 54 6.17 23.76 16.46
C GLU A 54 5.55 22.91 17.56
N THR A 55 5.92 23.20 18.80
CA THR A 55 5.49 22.44 19.97
C THR A 55 4.90 23.40 20.99
N THR A 56 3.60 23.57 20.95
CA THR A 56 2.80 24.33 21.91
C THR A 56 1.66 23.46 22.44
N ASP A 57 0.97 23.90 23.49
CA ASP A 57 -0.19 23.19 24.02
C ASP A 57 -1.28 22.93 22.96
N SER A 58 -1.34 23.78 21.92
CA SER A 58 -2.30 23.67 20.81
C SER A 58 -1.97 22.58 19.79
N CYS A 59 -0.71 22.14 19.71
CA CYS A 59 -0.21 21.21 18.70
C CYS A 59 0.62 20.05 19.30
N LEU A 60 0.48 19.79 20.61
CA LEU A 60 1.25 18.78 21.32
C LEU A 60 0.90 17.36 20.86
N LEU A 61 1.83 16.71 20.17
CA LEU A 61 1.73 15.32 19.76
C LEU A 61 1.94 14.37 20.95
N ARG A 62 1.04 13.42 21.14
CA ARG A 62 1.07 12.39 22.19
C ARG A 62 1.32 10.98 21.65
N GLY A 63 0.95 10.75 20.40
CA GLY A 63 1.05 9.44 19.75
C GLY A 63 0.92 9.58 18.24
N PRO A 64 1.89 10.20 17.55
CA PRO A 64 1.88 10.24 16.09
C PRO A 64 2.05 8.83 15.53
N VAL A 65 1.16 8.41 14.62
CA VAL A 65 1.16 7.06 14.02
C VAL A 65 1.24 7.07 12.51
N LYS A 66 0.93 8.19 11.88
CA LYS A 66 0.99 8.31 10.42
C LYS A 66 1.32 9.74 10.04
N VAL A 67 2.17 9.88 9.03
CA VAL A 67 2.48 11.14 8.37
C VAL A 67 2.13 11.02 6.89
N ILE A 68 1.43 12.02 6.35
CA ILE A 68 1.19 12.17 4.91
C ILE A 68 1.65 13.57 4.52
N THR A 69 2.40 13.67 3.44
CA THR A 69 2.95 14.94 2.95
C THR A 69 2.36 15.26 1.58
N GLY A 70 1.94 16.51 1.35
CA GLY A 70 1.43 16.95 0.06
C GLY A 70 0.96 18.40 0.09
N ASN A 71 1.02 19.09 -1.05
CA ASN A 71 0.61 20.50 -1.18
C ASN A 71 1.26 21.43 -0.12
N ASN A 72 2.57 21.28 0.11
CA ASN A 72 3.36 22.01 1.12
C ASN A 72 2.82 21.85 2.56
N ARG A 73 2.17 20.71 2.85
CA ARG A 73 1.61 20.40 4.16
C ARG A 73 2.03 19.01 4.62
N ASN A 74 2.20 18.90 5.92
CA ASN A 74 2.48 17.67 6.64
C ASN A 74 1.29 17.36 7.55
N TYR A 75 0.60 16.25 7.27
CA TYR A 75 -0.57 15.79 8.02
C TYR A 75 -0.14 14.65 8.94
N ILE A 76 -0.29 14.86 10.25
CA ILE A 76 0.14 13.90 11.27
C ILE A 76 -1.08 13.40 12.02
N LEU A 77 -1.41 12.12 11.83
CA LEU A 77 -2.44 11.45 12.62
C LEU A 77 -1.89 11.11 14.00
N ASP A 78 -2.51 11.67 15.04
CA ASP A 78 -2.19 11.37 16.43
C ASP A 78 -3.28 10.48 17.05
N TRP A 79 -2.91 9.26 17.39
CA TRP A 79 -3.86 8.26 17.90
C TRP A 79 -4.36 8.58 19.33
N LYS A 80 -3.56 9.27 20.15
CA LYS A 80 -3.94 9.59 21.53
C LYS A 80 -4.79 10.84 21.60
N ASN A 81 -4.56 11.79 20.70
CA ASN A 81 -5.35 13.01 20.59
C ASN A 81 -6.63 12.80 19.75
N PHE A 82 -6.71 11.71 18.96
CA PHE A 82 -7.85 11.40 18.08
C PHE A 82 -8.11 12.51 17.04
N GLN A 83 -7.04 13.09 16.52
CA GLN A 83 -7.11 14.20 15.57
C GLN A 83 -5.90 14.19 14.63
N VAL A 84 -6.02 14.92 13.52
CA VAL A 84 -4.92 15.11 12.56
C VAL A 84 -4.37 16.52 12.72
N PHE A 85 -3.09 16.64 13.06
CA PHE A 85 -2.39 17.92 13.09
C PHE A 85 -1.81 18.24 11.72
N VAL A 86 -1.94 19.49 11.29
CA VAL A 86 -1.44 19.96 9.99
C VAL A 86 -0.34 20.97 10.23
N PHE A 87 0.83 20.70 9.68
CA PHE A 87 2.00 21.58 9.71
C PHE A 87 2.38 22.03 8.29
N ASP A 88 3.07 23.15 8.15
CA ASP A 88 3.72 23.52 6.88
C ASP A 88 5.03 22.72 6.66
N ASP A 89 5.72 22.98 5.55
CA ASP A 89 7.00 22.35 5.20
C ASP A 89 8.19 22.81 6.07
N LYS A 90 8.01 23.84 6.89
CA LYS A 90 8.99 24.34 7.86
C LYS A 90 8.71 23.86 9.29
N GLY A 91 7.61 23.14 9.49
CA GLY A 91 7.20 22.61 10.78
C GLY A 91 6.33 23.54 11.61
N HIS A 92 5.87 24.68 11.09
CA HIS A 92 4.92 25.54 11.81
C HIS A 92 3.53 24.90 11.84
N TYR A 93 2.86 25.02 12.98
CA TYR A 93 1.51 24.51 13.14
C TYR A 93 0.52 25.37 12.34
N LEU A 94 -0.35 24.73 11.56
CA LEU A 94 -1.37 25.41 10.78
C LEU A 94 -2.74 25.29 11.43
N HIS A 95 -3.20 24.06 11.69
CA HIS A 95 -4.47 23.76 12.32
C HIS A 95 -4.61 22.26 12.59
N THR A 96 -5.70 21.88 13.24
CA THR A 96 -6.09 20.49 13.50
C THR A 96 -7.38 20.16 12.76
N ILE A 97 -7.49 18.92 12.27
CA ILE A 97 -8.70 18.35 11.67
C ILE A 97 -9.28 17.30 12.61
N GLY A 98 -10.59 17.40 12.84
CA GLY A 98 -11.34 16.52 13.75
C GLY A 98 -11.18 16.92 15.22
N LYS A 99 -11.95 16.24 16.07
CA LYS A 99 -11.90 16.36 17.53
C LYS A 99 -12.42 15.09 18.18
N ARG A 100 -11.99 14.81 19.40
CA ARG A 100 -12.58 13.73 20.21
C ARG A 100 -14.00 14.12 20.67
N GLY A 101 -15.00 13.30 20.37
CA GLY A 101 -16.38 13.50 20.88
C GLY A 101 -17.48 13.15 19.88
N GLN A 102 -18.73 13.51 20.20
CA GLN A 102 -19.93 13.00 19.49
C GLN A 102 -20.69 14.02 18.63
N GLY A 103 -20.23 15.26 18.57
CA GLY A 103 -20.80 16.24 17.64
C GLY A 103 -20.20 16.08 16.25
N PRO A 104 -20.89 16.53 15.19
CA PRO A 104 -20.32 16.55 13.85
C PRO A 104 -18.95 17.25 13.86
N GLY A 105 -18.00 16.58 13.22
CA GLY A 105 -16.56 16.83 13.18
C GLY A 105 -15.89 15.73 12.37
#